data_AF-A0A7R9PLT4-F1
#
_entry.id   AF-A0A7R9PLT4-F1
#
_cell.length_a   1.000
_cell.length_b   1.000
_cell.length_c   1.000
_cell.angle_alpha   90.00
_cell.angle_beta   90.00
_cell.angle_gamma   90.00
#
_symmetry.space_group_name_H-M   'P 1'
#
loop_
_entity.id
_entity.type
_entity.pdbx_description
1 polymer ?
#
loop_
_entity_poly.entity_id
_entity_poly.type
_entity_poly.pdbx_seq_one_letter_code
_entity_poly.pdbx_strand_id
1 'polypeptide(L)'
;MQDHSLEQKKEDGEKEYLERKRMYDQVKEEPGGGLFNTFIGEQEYRPVWRPIQPCKTDVQPGMRGGHQMCMDPYTETIYLFGGWDGNQDLSDLWTYHVPTHKWTLIMRDTEVEVISCTLFSYV
;
A
#
# COMPACT_ATOMS: atom_id res chain seq x y z
N MET A 1 -22.08 46.90 33.40
CA MET A 1 -20.68 46.47 33.54
C MET A 1 -20.41 45.52 32.39
N GLN A 2 -19.61 45.94 31.41
CA GLN A 2 -19.22 45.06 30.30
C GLN A 2 -18.31 43.96 30.85
N ASP A 3 -18.60 42.73 30.47
CA ASP A 3 -17.94 41.52 30.94
C ASP A 3 -16.54 41.42 30.30
N HIS A 4 -15.59 42.13 30.91
CA HIS A 4 -14.17 42.14 30.56
C HIS A 4 -13.56 40.73 30.42
N SER A 5 -14.15 39.72 31.07
CA SER A 5 -13.65 38.35 31.02
C SER A 5 -13.91 37.66 29.68
N LEU A 6 -14.96 38.05 28.96
CA LEU A 6 -15.29 37.52 27.64
C LEU A 6 -14.41 38.13 26.54
N GLU A 7 -14.00 39.38 26.72
CA GLU A 7 -13.13 40.09 25.79
C GLU A 7 -11.69 39.56 25.90
N GLN A 8 -11.20 39.33 27.12
CA GLN A 8 -9.90 38.70 27.37
C GLN A 8 -9.78 37.31 26.70
N LYS A 9 -10.81 36.47 26.83
CA LYS A 9 -10.83 35.12 26.23
C LYS A 9 -10.81 35.14 24.70
N LYS A 10 -11.40 36.17 24.08
CA LYS A 10 -11.35 36.34 22.62
C LYS A 10 -9.96 36.74 22.16
N GLU A 11 -9.32 37.66 22.87
CA GLU A 11 -7.94 38.09 22.58
C GLU A 11 -6.94 36.95 22.78
N ASP A 12 -7.10 36.12 23.81
CA ASP A 12 -6.25 34.96 24.07
C ASP A 12 -6.40 33.90 22.96
N GLY A 13 -7.64 33.61 22.53
CA GLY A 13 -7.90 32.68 21.43
C GLY A 13 -7.38 33.20 20.07
N GLU A 14 -7.42 34.51 19.84
CA GLU A 14 -6.88 35.13 18.63
C GLU A 14 -5.34 35.06 18.60
N LYS A 15 -4.67 35.27 19.75
CA LYS A 15 -3.23 35.08 19.88
C LYS A 15 -2.80 33.65 19.61
N GLU A 16 -3.50 32.67 20.18
CA GLU A 16 -3.21 31.24 19.97
C GLU A 16 -3.38 30.85 18.48
N TYR A 17 -4.44 31.36 17.84
CA TYR A 17 -4.67 31.14 16.42
C TYR A 17 -3.55 31.74 15.55
N LEU A 18 -3.14 32.98 15.85
CA LEU A 18 -2.05 33.67 15.13
C LEU A 18 -0.71 32.96 15.33
N GLU A 19 -0.44 32.42 16.51
CA GLU A 19 0.79 31.68 16.81
C GLU A 19 0.84 30.34 16.05
N ARG A 20 -0.26 29.58 16.08
CA ARG A 20 -0.37 28.34 15.29
C ARG A 20 -0.28 28.60 13.78
N LYS A 21 -0.87 29.70 13.31
CA LYS A 21 -0.80 30.11 11.90
C LYS A 21 0.62 30.49 11.49
N ARG A 22 1.34 31.26 12.32
CA ARG A 22 2.77 31.56 12.10
C ARG A 22 3.61 30.30 12.02
N MET A 23 3.37 29.34 12.91
CA MET A 23 4.11 28.08 12.90
C MET A 23 3.83 27.27 11.64
N TYR A 24 2.58 27.21 11.19
CA TYR A 24 2.18 26.55 9.95
C TYR A 24 2.78 27.24 8.71
N ASP A 25 2.73 28.57 8.65
CA ASP A 25 3.29 29.35 7.55
C ASP A 25 4.81 29.19 7.50
N GLN A 26 5.50 29.15 8.65
CA GLN A 26 6.94 28.88 8.73
C GLN A 26 7.32 27.50 8.19
N VAL A 27 6.57 26.45 8.54
CA VAL A 27 6.80 25.09 8.03
C VAL A 27 6.48 24.98 6.53
N LYS A 28 5.49 25.75 6.06
CA LYS A 28 5.04 25.75 4.67
C LYS A 28 5.96 26.54 3.74
N GLU A 29 6.54 27.64 4.22
CA GLU A 29 7.43 28.52 3.44
C GLU A 29 8.88 28.04 3.36
N GLU A 30 9.23 26.92 4.00
CA GLU A 30 10.55 26.31 3.81
C GLU A 30 10.74 25.85 2.36
N PRO A 31 11.76 26.37 1.65
CA PRO A 31 12.01 26.03 0.25
C PRO A 31 12.52 24.59 0.17
N GLY A 32 11.65 23.66 -0.21
CA GLY A 32 12.01 22.24 -0.36
C GLY A 32 10.96 21.23 0.11
N GLY A 33 9.80 21.66 0.60
CA GLY A 33 8.73 20.74 1.03
C GLY A 33 8.89 20.23 2.47
N GLY A 34 9.55 21.02 3.33
CA GLY A 34 9.74 20.75 4.76
C GLY A 34 10.97 19.89 5.07
N LEU A 35 11.53 20.07 6.28
CA LEU A 35 12.71 19.37 6.82
C LEU A 35 12.75 17.85 6.54
N PHE A 36 11.60 17.17 6.54
CA PHE A 36 11.51 15.73 6.30
C PHE A 36 11.88 15.33 4.86
N ASN A 37 11.45 16.11 3.86
CA ASN A 37 11.77 15.84 2.45
C ASN A 37 13.24 16.14 2.15
N THR A 38 13.78 17.21 2.73
CA THR A 38 15.22 17.52 2.66
C THR A 38 16.05 16.40 3.29
N PHE A 39 15.69 15.96 4.49
CA PHE A 39 16.37 14.85 5.17
C PHE A 39 16.37 13.56 4.34
N ILE A 40 15.23 13.19 3.74
CA ILE A 40 15.14 12.02 2.85
C ILE A 40 16.02 12.20 1.60
N GLY A 41 16.02 13.38 1.00
CA GLY A 41 16.84 13.69 -0.18
C GLY A 41 18.34 13.68 0.09
N GLU A 42 18.74 14.00 1.33
CA GLU A 42 20.13 13.95 1.79
C GLU A 42 20.60 12.54 2.19
N GLN A 43 19.68 11.58 2.40
CA GLN A 43 20.06 10.21 2.68
C GLN A 43 20.61 9.52 1.42
N GLU A 44 21.75 8.85 1.56
CA GLU A 44 22.24 7.95 0.52
C GLU A 44 21.35 6.70 0.47
N TYR A 45 20.56 6.57 -0.60
CA TYR A 45 19.71 5.40 -0.81
C TYR A 45 20.57 4.14 -1.03
N ARG A 46 20.60 3.24 -0.04
CA ARG A 46 21.36 1.98 -0.08
C ARG A 46 20.42 0.77 -0.11
N PRO A 47 19.84 0.41 -1.27
CA PRO A 47 18.92 -0.71 -1.36
C PRO A 47 19.66 -2.01 -1.09
N VAL A 48 19.14 -2.83 -0.19
CA VAL A 48 19.65 -4.18 0.06
C VAL A 48 18.68 -5.17 -0.55
N TRP A 49 19.08 -5.75 -1.68
CA TRP A 49 18.31 -6.81 -2.32
C TRP A 49 18.55 -8.13 -1.59
N ARG A 50 17.46 -8.78 -1.18
CA ARG A 50 17.51 -10.12 -0.60
C ARG A 50 16.51 -11.01 -1.31
N PRO A 51 16.90 -12.24 -1.66
CA PRO A 51 15.96 -13.20 -2.19
C PRO A 51 14.95 -13.58 -1.10
N ILE A 52 13.67 -13.55 -1.46
CA ILE A 52 12.62 -14.19 -0.65
C ILE A 52 12.86 -15.69 -0.75
N GLN A 53 13.24 -16.31 0.36
CA GLN A 53 13.48 -17.76 0.40
C GLN A 53 12.13 -18.48 0.42
N PRO A 54 11.82 -19.32 -0.57
CA PRO A 54 10.65 -20.17 -0.49
C PRO A 54 10.81 -21.17 0.65
N CYS A 55 9.76 -21.38 1.42
CA CYS A 55 9.73 -22.49 2.35
C CYS A 55 9.77 -23.80 1.54
N LYS A 56 10.70 -24.72 1.87
CA LYS A 56 10.98 -25.94 1.08
C LYS A 56 9.78 -26.88 0.90
N THR A 57 8.75 -26.72 1.73
CA THR A 57 7.54 -27.54 1.73
C THR A 57 6.32 -26.82 1.12
N ASP A 58 6.46 -25.55 0.72
CA ASP A 58 5.32 -24.74 0.38
C ASP A 58 5.03 -24.77 -1.13
N VAL A 59 3.73 -24.85 -1.42
CA VAL A 59 3.18 -24.77 -2.77
C VAL A 59 3.42 -23.35 -3.28
N GLN A 60 4.04 -23.21 -4.45
CA GLN A 60 4.41 -21.90 -5.03
C GLN A 60 4.07 -21.86 -6.53
N PRO A 61 3.87 -20.66 -7.12
CA PRO A 61 3.68 -20.52 -8.56
C PRO A 61 4.90 -21.07 -9.32
N GLY A 62 4.62 -21.76 -10.43
CA GLY A 62 5.65 -22.19 -11.37
C GLY A 62 6.33 -21.03 -12.11
N MET A 63 7.37 -21.36 -12.88
CA MET A 63 8.06 -20.41 -13.76
C MET A 63 7.05 -19.76 -14.72
N ARG A 64 7.12 -18.43 -14.85
CA ARG A 64 6.20 -17.66 -15.70
C ARG A 64 6.78 -16.31 -16.10
N GLY A 65 6.55 -15.90 -17.35
CA GLY A 65 6.81 -14.55 -17.86
C GLY A 65 5.52 -13.82 -18.22
N GLY A 66 5.57 -12.48 -18.36
CA GLY A 66 4.41 -11.68 -18.80
C GLY A 66 3.21 -11.64 -17.84
N HIS A 67 3.38 -12.17 -16.62
CA HIS A 67 2.35 -12.19 -15.58
C HIS A 67 2.01 -10.78 -15.07
N GLN A 68 0.84 -10.62 -14.46
CA GLN A 68 0.41 -9.37 -13.82
C GLN A 68 0.42 -9.50 -12.31
N MET A 69 0.77 -8.42 -11.60
CA MET A 69 0.79 -8.38 -10.14
C MET A 69 0.22 -7.07 -9.59
N CYS A 70 -0.43 -7.16 -8.44
CA CYS A 70 -0.81 -6.01 -7.62
C CYS A 70 -0.63 -6.35 -6.13
N MET A 71 -0.67 -5.33 -5.26
CA MET A 71 -0.52 -5.49 -3.81
C MET A 71 -1.68 -4.78 -3.10
N ASP A 72 -2.28 -5.46 -2.14
CA ASP A 72 -3.09 -4.83 -1.10
C ASP A 72 -2.18 -4.43 0.07
N PRO A 73 -1.95 -3.13 0.32
CA PRO A 73 -1.07 -2.66 1.38
C PRO A 73 -1.66 -2.84 2.78
N TYR A 74 -2.98 -3.01 2.93
CA TYR A 74 -3.61 -3.17 4.24
C TYR A 74 -3.46 -4.59 4.78
N THR A 75 -3.60 -5.58 3.91
CA THR A 75 -3.41 -7.01 4.25
C THR A 75 -1.99 -7.50 3.93
N GLU A 76 -1.14 -6.64 3.39
CA GLU A 76 0.21 -6.98 2.91
C GLU A 76 0.23 -8.22 2.00
N THR A 77 -0.76 -8.28 1.10
CA THR A 77 -0.98 -9.42 0.21
C THR A 77 -0.69 -9.02 -1.23
N ILE A 78 0.21 -9.77 -1.86
CA ILE A 78 0.50 -9.66 -3.28
C ILE A 78 -0.37 -10.65 -4.05
N TYR A 79 -0.99 -10.19 -5.12
CA TYR A 79 -1.72 -11.02 -6.07
C TYR A 79 -0.88 -11.22 -7.33
N LEU A 80 -0.90 -12.44 -7.85
CA LEU A 80 -0.19 -12.85 -9.07
C LEU A 80 -1.17 -13.57 -9.98
N PHE A 81 -1.32 -13.09 -11.20
CA PHE A 81 -2.23 -13.65 -12.19
C PHE A 81 -1.53 -14.03 -13.48
N GLY A 82 -1.77 -15.27 -13.90
CA GLY A 82 -1.44 -15.80 -15.21
C GLY A 82 0.03 -15.71 -15.59
N GLY A 83 0.28 -15.51 -16.89
CA GLY A 83 1.60 -15.45 -17.52
C GLY A 83 1.80 -16.59 -18.53
N TRP A 84 3.05 -16.84 -18.92
CA TRP A 84 3.43 -17.90 -19.85
C TRP A 84 4.62 -18.69 -19.31
N ASP A 85 4.53 -20.02 -19.29
CA ASP A 85 5.51 -20.90 -18.62
C ASP A 85 6.61 -21.47 -19.54
N GLY A 86 6.53 -21.22 -20.84
CA GLY A 86 7.36 -21.90 -21.84
C GLY A 86 6.56 -22.74 -22.84
N ASN A 87 5.37 -23.18 -22.44
CA ASN A 87 4.55 -24.13 -23.17
C ASN A 87 3.13 -23.63 -23.38
N GLN A 88 2.54 -22.98 -22.38
CA GLN A 88 1.15 -22.53 -22.41
C GLN A 88 0.96 -21.20 -21.68
N ASP A 89 -0.12 -20.51 -22.05
CA ASP A 89 -0.65 -19.42 -21.24
C ASP A 89 -1.23 -19.99 -19.94
N LEU A 90 -1.05 -19.24 -18.87
CA LEU A 90 -1.51 -19.55 -17.52
C LEU A 90 -2.70 -18.64 -17.20
N SER A 91 -3.71 -19.23 -16.58
CA SER A 91 -4.92 -18.56 -16.07
C SER A 91 -5.09 -18.77 -14.56
N ASP A 92 -4.02 -19.17 -13.86
CA ASP A 92 -4.04 -19.38 -12.41
C ASP A 92 -3.92 -18.05 -11.63
N LEU A 93 -4.53 -18.03 -10.44
CA LEU A 93 -4.49 -16.90 -9.52
C LEU A 93 -3.87 -17.32 -8.19
N TRP A 94 -2.83 -16.59 -7.79
CA TRP A 94 -2.08 -16.83 -6.56
C TRP A 94 -2.07 -15.59 -5.67
N THR A 95 -1.89 -15.83 -4.38
CA THR A 95 -1.49 -14.80 -3.41
C THR A 95 -0.20 -15.13 -2.71
N TYR A 96 0.52 -14.08 -2.33
CA TYR A 96 1.65 -14.14 -1.42
C TYR A 96 1.41 -13.17 -0.25
N HIS A 97 1.34 -13.71 0.96
CA HIS A 97 1.18 -12.92 2.18
C HIS A 97 2.57 -12.58 2.74
N VAL A 98 2.93 -11.29 2.69
CA VAL A 98 4.27 -10.79 3.00
C VAL A 98 4.70 -11.09 4.45
N PRO A 99 3.88 -10.87 5.49
CA PRO A 99 4.29 -11.12 6.88
C PRO A 99 4.63 -12.58 7.16
N THR A 100 3.93 -13.52 6.53
CA THR A 100 4.11 -14.96 6.77
C THR A 100 5.03 -15.60 5.75
N HIS A 101 5.40 -14.89 4.68
CA HIS A 101 6.17 -15.42 3.56
C HIS A 101 5.52 -16.64 2.89
N LYS A 102 4.19 -16.64 2.72
CA LYS A 102 3.44 -17.81 2.24
C LYS A 102 2.74 -17.54 0.93
N TRP A 103 2.91 -18.46 -0.01
CA TRP A 103 2.12 -18.55 -1.22
C TRP A 103 0.83 -19.34 -0.96
N THR A 104 -0.26 -18.94 -1.60
CA THR A 104 -1.53 -19.67 -1.62
C THR A 104 -2.11 -19.63 -3.03
N LEU A 105 -2.50 -20.79 -3.54
CA LEU A 105 -3.24 -20.88 -4.79
C LEU A 105 -4.70 -20.55 -4.51
N ILE A 106 -5.21 -19.48 -5.11
CA ILE A 106 -6.62 -19.11 -5.02
C ILE A 106 -7.43 -19.92 -6.04
N MET A 107 -6.97 -19.94 -7.29
CA MET A 107 -7.71 -20.54 -8.40
C MET A 107 -6.74 -21.16 -9.41
N ARG A 108 -7.01 -22.40 -9.83
CA ARG A 108 -6.17 -23.12 -10.80
C ARG A 108 -6.38 -22.64 -12.23
N ASP A 109 -7.60 -22.29 -12.56
CA ASP A 109 -7.98 -21.85 -13.89
C ASP A 109 -9.17 -20.90 -13.80
N THR A 110 -8.91 -19.61 -13.99
CA THR A 110 -9.97 -18.59 -13.96
C THR A 110 -10.96 -18.73 -15.10
N GLU A 111 -10.59 -19.37 -16.22
CA GLU A 111 -11.46 -19.49 -17.39
C GLU A 111 -12.55 -20.54 -17.18
N VAL A 112 -12.26 -21.59 -16.40
CA VAL A 112 -13.21 -22.67 -16.11
C VAL A 112 -14.11 -22.31 -14.93
N GLU A 113 -13.59 -21.63 -13.91
CA GLU A 113 -14.37 -21.38 -12.68
C GLU A 113 -15.37 -20.22 -12.79
N VAL A 114 -15.20 -19.27 -13.72
CA VAL A 114 -16.27 -18.28 -14.05
C VAL A 114 -17.54 -18.92 -14.65
N ILE A 115 -17.43 -20.11 -15.24
CA ILE A 115 -18.57 -20.87 -15.77
C ILE A 115 -19.36 -21.54 -14.62
N SER A 116 -18.74 -21.75 -13.44
CA SER A 116 -19.42 -22.34 -12.28
C SER A 116 -20.33 -21.34 -11.54
N CYS A 117 -19.94 -20.06 -11.47
CA CYS A 117 -20.74 -19.02 -10.81
C CYS A 117 -21.99 -18.61 -11.61
N THR A 118 -22.04 -18.86 -12.92
CA THR A 118 -23.22 -18.57 -13.76
C THR A 118 -24.29 -19.66 -13.71
N LEU A 119 -24.06 -20.81 -13.06
CA LEU A 119 -25.07 -21.85 -12.88
C LEU A 119 -25.93 -21.69 -11.61
N PHE A 120 -25.69 -20.69 -10.76
CA PHE A 120 -26.52 -20.38 -9.59
C PHE A 120 -27.46 -19.18 -9.77
N SER A 121 -27.73 -18.73 -11.00
CA SER A 121 -28.73 -17.70 -11.29
C SER A 121 -30.03 -18.24 -11.91
N TYR A 122 -30.24 -19.57 -11.92
CA TYR A 122 -31.52 -20.19 -12.25
C TYR A 122 -31.94 -21.19 -11.16
N VAL A 123 -32.47 -20.68 -10.05
CA VAL A 123 -33.54 -21.32 -9.27
C VAL A 123 -34.52 -20.22 -8.87
#